data_AF-A0A2N5JMA3-F1
#
_entry.id   AF-A0A2N5JMA3-F1
#
_cell.length_a   1.000
_cell.length_b   1.000
_cell.length_c   1.000
_cell.angle_alpha   90.00
_cell.angle_beta   90.00
_cell.angle_gamma   90.00
#
_symmetry.space_group_name_H-M   'P 1'
#
loop_
_entity.id
_entity.type
_entity.pdbx_description
1 polymer ?
#
loop_
_entity_poly.entity_id
_entity_poly.type
_entity_poly.pdbx_seq_one_letter_code
_entity_poly.pdbx_strand_id
1 'polypeptide(L)'
;MEDIAVEIHVTRPDRFLAKLLLVGNPQPGQCIEVNGSLYRILERRHRYHLQKGKYRLHKAILSVQLLEENDLRLWQGRWVIGNPECKYNARSEIIRCAVNPEGSCNGCPYFEPIS
;
A
#
# COMPACT_ATOMS: atom_id res chain seq x y z
N MET A 1 9.13 -4.86 21.06
CA MET A 1 9.05 -4.14 19.77
C MET A 1 8.85 -2.68 20.12
N GLU A 2 9.67 -1.79 19.56
CA GLU A 2 9.50 -0.35 19.79
C GLU A 2 8.33 0.17 18.96
N ASP A 3 7.47 0.96 19.59
CA ASP A 3 6.39 1.66 18.92
C ASP A 3 6.96 2.76 18.02
N ILE A 4 6.46 2.86 16.80
CA ILE A 4 6.91 3.88 15.84
C ILE A 4 5.82 4.92 15.61
N ALA A 5 6.20 6.19 15.74
CA ALA A 5 5.34 7.29 15.29
C ALA A 5 5.30 7.30 13.75
N VAL A 6 4.10 7.21 13.19
CA VAL A 6 3.87 7.25 11.74
C VAL A 6 2.91 8.36 11.35
N GLU A 7 3.24 9.04 10.26
CA GLU A 7 2.33 9.93 9.54
C GLU A 7 1.83 9.22 8.29
N ILE A 8 0.52 9.23 8.06
CA ILE A 8 -0.12 8.51 6.96
C ILE A 8 -0.65 9.50 5.94
N HIS A 9 -0.28 9.29 4.67
CA HIS A 9 -0.60 10.15 3.54
C HIS A 9 -1.20 9.34 2.40
N VAL A 10 -2.33 9.76 1.83
CA VAL A 10 -2.79 9.26 0.52
C VAL A 10 -1.86 9.84 -0.54
N THR A 11 -1.54 9.12 -1.61
CA THR A 11 -0.59 9.60 -2.64
C THR A 11 -1.20 10.45 -3.75
N ARG A 12 -2.50 10.30 -4.04
CA ARG A 12 -3.16 10.96 -5.18
C ARG A 12 -4.60 11.38 -4.83
N PRO A 13 -4.85 12.67 -4.53
CA PRO A 13 -3.85 13.70 -4.23
C PRO A 13 -3.07 13.42 -2.92
N ASP A 14 -1.87 14.00 -2.77
CA ASP A 14 -1.14 13.94 -1.50
C ASP A 14 -1.97 14.57 -0.39
N ARG A 15 -2.43 13.76 0.56
CA ARG A 15 -3.29 14.22 1.65
C ARG A 15 -2.94 13.49 2.95
N PHE A 16 -2.60 14.28 3.97
CA PHE A 16 -2.46 13.77 5.34
C PHE A 16 -3.79 13.18 5.82
N LEU A 17 -3.74 11.96 6.34
CA LEU A 17 -4.91 11.28 6.94
C LEU A 17 -4.86 11.31 8.46
N ALA A 18 -3.73 10.89 9.03
CA ALA A 18 -3.61 10.70 10.46
C ALA A 18 -2.14 10.58 10.88
N LYS A 19 -1.91 10.80 12.18
CA LYS A 19 -0.69 10.42 12.87
C LYS A 19 -1.03 9.35 13.90
N LEU A 20 -0.40 8.18 13.78
CA LEU A 20 -0.65 7.03 14.63
C LEU A 20 0.64 6.59 15.32
N LEU A 21 0.49 5.91 16.46
CA LEU A 21 1.55 5.13 17.06
C LEU A 21 1.29 3.68 16.69
N LEU A 22 2.15 3.09 15.87
CA LEU A 22 1.99 1.70 15.44
C LEU A 22 2.95 0.78 16.19
N VAL A 23 2.41 -0.37 16.61
CA VAL A 23 3.20 -1.47 17.14
C VAL A 23 3.86 -2.18 15.95
N GLY A 24 5.18 -2.29 15.99
CA GLY A 24 5.95 -3.02 14.98
C GLY A 24 6.37 -2.18 13.76
N ASN A 25 6.73 -2.88 12.68
CA ASN A 25 7.44 -2.28 11.56
C ASN A 25 6.61 -2.38 10.26
N PRO A 26 5.76 -1.39 9.95
CA PRO A 26 4.88 -1.44 8.78
C PRO A 26 5.70 -1.57 7.49
N GLN A 27 5.28 -2.47 6.61
CA GLN A 27 5.91 -2.78 5.33
C GLN A 27 4.98 -2.43 4.16
N PRO A 28 5.54 -2.04 3.00
CA PRO A 28 4.80 -2.00 1.75
C PRO A 28 4.07 -3.31 1.47
N GLY A 29 2.86 -3.23 0.92
CA GLY A 29 1.96 -4.38 0.68
C GLY A 29 1.01 -4.66 1.84
N GLN A 30 1.39 -4.33 3.09
CA GLN A 30 0.50 -4.50 4.23
C GLN A 30 -0.68 -3.52 4.18
N CYS A 31 -1.79 -3.93 4.81
CA CYS A 31 -2.97 -3.11 4.98
C CYS A 31 -3.01 -2.46 6.36
N ILE A 32 -3.59 -1.27 6.44
CA ILE A 32 -3.81 -0.52 7.68
C ILE A 32 -5.19 0.13 7.62
N GLU A 33 -5.91 0.05 8.73
CA GLU A 33 -7.20 0.72 8.87
C GLU A 33 -6.99 2.14 9.42
N VAL A 34 -7.61 3.14 8.78
CA VAL A 34 -7.59 4.54 9.21
C VAL A 34 -9.00 5.09 9.09
N ASN A 35 -9.59 5.50 10.21
CA ASN A 35 -10.95 6.06 10.27
C ASN A 35 -12.03 5.15 9.64
N GLY A 36 -11.94 3.82 9.84
CA GLY A 36 -12.89 2.84 9.29
C GLY A 36 -12.70 2.48 7.82
N SER A 37 -11.73 3.10 7.14
CA SER A 37 -11.35 2.75 5.77
C SER A 37 -10.05 1.96 5.75
N LEU A 38 -9.99 0.91 4.92
CA LEU A 38 -8.79 0.09 4.76
C LEU A 38 -7.89 0.69 3.68
N TYR A 39 -6.61 0.85 3.99
CA TYR A 39 -5.61 1.40 3.09
C TYR A 39 -4.45 0.42 2.94
N ARG A 40 -3.89 0.31 1.74
CA ARG A 40 -2.63 -0.40 1.50
C ARG A 40 -1.45 0.55 1.59
N ILE A 41 -0.38 0.10 2.24
CA ILE A 41 0.91 0.78 2.26
C ILE A 41 1.63 0.56 0.92
N LEU A 42 1.91 1.65 0.21
CA LEU A 42 2.68 1.63 -1.05
C LEU A 42 4.16 1.90 -0.81
N GLU A 43 4.46 2.88 0.04
CA GLU A 43 5.82 3.29 0.35
C GLU A 43 5.94 3.63 1.83
N ARG A 44 7.11 3.34 2.39
CA ARG A 44 7.51 3.78 3.72
C ARG A 44 8.79 4.60 3.64
N ARG A 45 8.71 5.88 4.00
CA ARG A 45 9.87 6.77 4.14
C ARG A 45 10.24 6.91 5.60
N HIS A 46 11.51 6.76 5.93
CA HIS A 46 12.00 6.98 7.29
C HIS A 46 12.49 8.41 7.46
N ARG A 47 12.20 9.02 8.60
CA ARG A 47 12.85 10.26 9.03
C ARG A 47 13.73 9.96 10.24
N TYR A 48 15.03 10.18 10.07
CA TYR A 48 16.04 10.01 11.10
C TYR A 48 16.50 11.35 11.64
N HIS A 49 16.81 11.40 12.94
CA HIS A 49 17.51 12.52 13.56
C HIS A 49 18.91 12.08 14.00
N LEU A 50 19.90 12.95 13.81
CA LEU A 50 21.23 12.74 14.36
C LEU A 50 21.26 13.18 15.83
N GLN A 51 21.50 12.26 16.75
CA GLN A 51 21.58 12.51 18.20
C GLN A 51 22.84 11.88 18.77
N LYS A 52 23.69 12.69 19.43
CA LYS A 52 24.94 12.22 20.06
C LYS A 52 25.80 11.35 19.11
N GLY A 53 25.92 11.77 17.85
CA GLY A 53 26.69 11.05 16.83
C GLY A 53 26.04 9.79 16.27
N LYS A 54 24.77 9.49 16.59
CA LYS A 54 24.04 8.33 16.04
C LYS A 54 22.75 8.76 15.37
N TYR A 55 22.44 8.19 14.20
CA TYR A 55 21.13 8.34 13.58
C TYR A 55 20.10 7.50 14.33
N ARG A 56 19.01 8.13 14.76
CA ARG A 56 17.88 7.47 15.42
C ARG A 56 16.61 7.72 14.64
N LEU A 57 15.82 6.68 14.45
CA LEU A 57 14.53 6.79 13.78
C LEU A 57 13.62 7.69 14.61
N HIS A 58 13.20 8.81 14.03
CA HIS A 58 12.31 9.77 14.69
C HIS A 58 10.85 9.47 14.39
N LYS A 59 10.54 9.21 13.11
CA LYS A 59 9.21 8.81 12.63
C LYS A 59 9.32 8.13 11.27
N ALA A 60 8.25 7.48 10.84
CA ALA A 60 8.08 7.07 9.45
C ALA A 60 6.89 7.80 8.81
N ILE A 61 6.94 7.94 7.49
CA ILE A 61 5.83 8.43 6.67
C ILE A 61 5.39 7.25 5.81
N LEU A 62 4.10 6.93 5.88
CA LEU A 62 3.47 5.90 5.09
C LEU A 62 2.66 6.56 3.98
N SER A 63 3.02 6.28 2.74
CA SER A 63 2.23 6.63 1.58
C SER A 63 1.30 5.47 1.27
N VAL A 64 0.01 5.73 1.28
CA VAL A 64 -1.04 4.71 1.21
C VAL A 64 -2.01 4.95 0.06
N GLN A 65 -2.70 3.89 -0.33
CA GLN A 65 -3.77 3.92 -1.32
C GLN A 65 -5.03 3.30 -0.72
N LEU A 66 -6.18 3.93 -0.96
CA LEU A 66 -7.47 3.38 -0.55
C LEU A 66 -7.68 2.04 -1.25
N LEU A 67 -8.15 1.06 -0.48
CA LEU A 67 -8.50 -0.25 -0.97
C LEU A 67 -9.99 -0.26 -1.31
N GLU A 68 -10.32 -0.42 -2.58
CA GLU A 68 -11.71 -0.69 -2.96
C GLU A 68 -12.06 -2.14 -2.59
N GLU A 69 -13.30 -2.40 -2.17
CA GLU A 69 -13.72 -3.72 -1.64
C GLU A 69 -13.46 -4.89 -2.61
N ASN A 70 -13.46 -4.63 -3.91
CA ASN A 70 -13.29 -5.64 -4.96
C ASN A 70 -11.86 -5.72 -5.53
N ASP A 71 -10.94 -4.94 -4.99
CA ASP A 71 -9.59 -4.84 -5.55
C ASP A 71 -8.65 -5.96 -5.11
N LEU A 72 -8.89 -6.60 -3.97
CA LEU A 72 -8.03 -7.67 -3.46
C LEU A 72 -8.63 -9.05 -3.72
N ARG A 73 -7.83 -9.92 -4.31
CA ARG A 73 -8.19 -11.32 -4.54
C ARG A 73 -7.12 -12.24 -3.99
N LEU A 74 -7.54 -13.35 -3.40
CA LEU A 74 -6.62 -14.42 -3.01
C LEU A 74 -6.31 -15.26 -4.26
N TRP A 75 -5.04 -15.29 -4.67
CA TRP A 75 -4.57 -16.01 -5.83
C TRP A 75 -3.33 -16.83 -5.47
N GLN A 76 -3.41 -18.16 -5.63
CA GLN A 76 -2.30 -19.09 -5.36
C GLN A 76 -1.64 -18.87 -3.97
N GLY A 77 -2.46 -18.61 -2.95
CA GLY A 77 -2.00 -18.40 -1.58
C GLY A 77 -1.41 -17.02 -1.28
N ARG A 78 -1.54 -16.05 -2.20
CA ARG A 78 -1.11 -14.66 -2.00
C ARG A 78 -2.23 -13.69 -2.31
N TRP A 79 -2.25 -12.56 -1.61
CA TRP A 79 -3.15 -11.47 -1.96
C TRP A 79 -2.62 -10.74 -3.19
N VAL A 80 -3.49 -10.49 -4.16
CA VAL A 80 -3.13 -9.76 -5.39
C VAL A 80 -4.18 -8.72 -5.70
N ILE A 81 -3.76 -7.66 -6.40
CA ILE A 81 -4.65 -6.56 -6.76
C ILE A 81 -5.21 -6.77 -8.16
N GLY A 82 -6.51 -6.50 -8.33
CA GLY A 82 -7.21 -6.63 -9.59
C GLY A 82 -7.54 -8.08 -9.93
N ASN A 83 -7.82 -8.32 -11.22
CA ASN A 83 -8.19 -9.66 -11.69
C ASN A 83 -6.93 -10.49 -12.02
N PRO A 84 -6.59 -11.54 -11.25
CA PRO A 84 -5.45 -12.40 -11.53
C PRO A 84 -5.61 -13.26 -12.79
N GLU A 85 -6.83 -13.40 -13.31
CA GLU A 85 -7.11 -14.10 -14.56
C GLU A 85 -6.68 -13.28 -15.79
N CYS A 86 -6.30 -12.01 -15.61
CA CYS A 86 -5.74 -11.19 -16.68
C CYS A 86 -4.25 -11.47 -16.87
N LYS A 87 -3.80 -11.72 -18.10
CA LYS A 87 -2.38 -11.95 -18.43
C LYS A 87 -1.46 -10.79 -18.04
N TYR A 88 -1.99 -9.56 -17.99
CA TYR A 88 -1.25 -8.36 -17.63
C TYR A 88 -1.20 -8.10 -16.11
N ASN A 89 -1.96 -8.86 -15.32
CA ASN A 89 -1.95 -8.72 -13.87
C ASN A 89 -0.53 -8.96 -13.33
N ALA A 90 -0.05 -8.05 -12.49
CA ALA A 90 1.30 -8.15 -11.94
C ALA A 90 1.41 -9.22 -10.83
N ARG A 91 0.29 -9.83 -10.42
CA ARG A 91 0.15 -10.78 -9.32
C ARG A 91 0.85 -10.28 -8.06
N SER A 92 0.73 -8.98 -7.82
CA SER A 92 1.42 -8.23 -6.78
C SER A 92 0.43 -7.70 -5.75
N GLU A 93 0.88 -7.63 -4.52
CA GLU A 93 0.17 -7.00 -3.41
C GLU A 93 0.13 -5.48 -3.52
N ILE A 94 0.93 -4.87 -4.40
CA ILE A 94 1.12 -3.40 -4.48
C ILE A 94 0.69 -2.83 -5.84
N ILE A 95 0.95 -3.55 -6.94
CA ILE A 95 0.68 -3.08 -8.31
C ILE A 95 -0.37 -3.98 -8.97
N ARG A 96 -1.36 -3.37 -9.64
CA ARG A 96 -2.42 -4.10 -10.36
C ARG A 96 -1.91 -4.73 -11.66
N CYS A 97 -1.45 -3.91 -12.59
CA CYS A 97 -0.89 -4.34 -13.88
C CYS A 97 0.00 -3.23 -14.47
N ALA A 98 0.83 -3.58 -15.45
CA ALA A 98 1.71 -2.61 -16.10
C ALA A 98 0.94 -1.60 -16.99
N VAL A 99 -0.17 -2.03 -17.57
CA VAL A 99 -0.90 -1.25 -18.61
C VAL A 99 -1.97 -0.32 -18.04
N ASN A 100 -2.53 -0.64 -16.87
CA ASN A 100 -3.56 0.15 -16.21
C ASN A 100 -3.42 0.05 -14.68
N PRO A 101 -2.34 0.59 -14.09
CA PRO A 101 -2.02 0.39 -12.68
C PRO A 101 -3.06 1.01 -11.73
N GLU A 102 -3.78 2.05 -12.16
CA GLU A 102 -4.73 2.79 -11.32
C GLU A 102 -6.20 2.54 -11.66
N GLY A 103 -6.52 2.12 -12.89
CA GLY A 103 -7.90 1.91 -13.31
C GLY A 103 -8.49 0.59 -12.80
N SER A 104 -9.82 0.52 -12.79
CA SER A 104 -10.55 -0.69 -12.39
C SER A 104 -10.34 -1.83 -13.39
N CYS A 105 -10.39 -3.07 -12.89
CA CYS A 105 -10.50 -4.25 -13.76
C CYS A 105 -11.90 -4.41 -14.36
N ASN A 106 -12.94 -3.82 -13.76
CA ASN A 106 -14.30 -3.91 -14.27
C ASN A 106 -14.43 -3.05 -15.54
N GLY A 107 -14.80 -3.67 -16.66
CA GLY A 107 -14.87 -3.01 -17.97
C GLY A 107 -13.52 -2.56 -18.52
N CYS A 108 -12.40 -3.13 -18.04
CA CYS A 108 -11.07 -2.71 -18.49
C CYS A 108 -10.85 -3.05 -19.98
N PRO A 109 -10.51 -2.07 -20.84
CA PRO A 109 -10.30 -2.29 -22.27
C PRO A 109 -9.02 -3.10 -22.58
N TYR A 110 -8.12 -3.22 -21.60
CA TYR A 110 -6.87 -3.98 -21.72
C TYR A 110 -6.98 -5.41 -21.16
N PHE A 111 -8.19 -5.84 -20.74
CA PHE A 111 -8.33 -7.17 -20.16
C PHE A 111 -8.07 -8.25 -21.22
N GLU A 112 -7.16 -9.17 -20.89
CA GLU A 112 -6.90 -10.35 -21.69
C GLU A 112 -6.77 -11.56 -20.78
N PRO A 113 -7.55 -12.64 -20.99
CA PRO A 113 -7.51 -13.81 -20.12
C PRO A 113 -6.18 -14.57 -20.25
N ILE A 114 -5.76 -15.24 -19.18
CA ILE A 114 -4.69 -16.23 -19.23
C ILE A 114 -5.12 -17.37 -20.17
N SER A 115 -4.22 -17.76 -21.09
CA SER A 115 -4.41 -18.89 -22.01
C SER A 115 -4.25 -20.23 -21.32
#